data_AF-J8H1U9-F1
#
_entry.id   AF-J8H1U9-F1
#
_cell.length_a   1.000
_cell.length_b   1.000
_cell.length_c   1.000
_cell.angle_alpha   90.00
_cell.angle_beta   90.00
_cell.angle_gamma   90.00
#
_symmetry.space_group_name_H-M   'P 1'
#
loop_
_entity.id
_entity.type
_entity.pdbx_description
1 polymer ?
#
loop_
_entity_poly.entity_id
_entity_poly.type
_entity_poly.pdbx_seq_one_letter_code
_entity_poly.pdbx_strand_id
1 'polypeptide(L)'
;MGILTGKFNHETQFPEDDLRKDLPKENWFKDSLNKVEKLRSLIRLNRSLAQIALRYVLSHPAVSVAIPGAKNSNQVEENSSHLTRPLLLDNEIEFIKNL
;
A
#
# COMPACT_ATOMS: atom_id res chain seq x y z
N MET A 1 5.48 -0.08 -10.09
CA MET A 1 5.45 0.56 -8.75
C MET A 1 4.66 -0.31 -7.80
N GLY A 2 5.06 -0.41 -6.52
CA GLY A 2 4.48 -1.31 -5.50
C GLY A 2 4.85 -0.91 -4.07
N ILE A 3 5.09 0.38 -3.84
CA ILE A 3 5.63 0.91 -2.57
C ILE A 3 4.74 0.58 -1.38
N LEU A 4 3.42 0.68 -1.56
CA LEU A 4 2.43 0.38 -0.51
C LEU A 4 2.22 -1.12 -0.26
N THR A 5 2.95 -2.03 -0.93
CA THR A 5 2.86 -3.46 -0.60
C THR A 5 3.76 -3.86 0.57
N GLY A 6 4.58 -2.94 1.08
CA GLY A 6 5.52 -3.21 2.18
C GLY A 6 6.74 -4.08 1.79
N LYS A 7 6.95 -4.30 0.49
CA LYS A 7 8.03 -5.15 -0.07
C LYS A 7 9.36 -4.42 -0.24
N PHE A 8 9.35 -3.10 -0.16
CA PHE A 8 10.55 -2.27 -0.33
C PHE A 8 10.96 -1.66 1.00
N ASN A 9 12.25 -1.39 1.12
CA ASN A 9 12.94 -0.76 2.25
C ASN A 9 14.07 0.14 1.70
N HIS A 10 14.80 0.82 2.59
CA HIS A 10 15.88 1.74 2.19
C HIS A 10 17.08 1.06 1.51
N GLU A 11 17.19 -0.26 1.62
CA GLU A 11 18.23 -1.08 0.98
C GLU A 11 17.78 -1.65 -0.36
N THR A 12 16.52 -1.43 -0.75
CA THR A 12 15.95 -2.01 -1.97
C THR A 12 16.69 -1.49 -3.20
N GLN A 13 17.18 -2.44 -3.99
CA GLN A 13 17.74 -2.21 -5.32
C GLN A 13 16.86 -2.95 -6.34
N PHE A 14 16.80 -2.41 -7.56
CA PHE A 14 16.14 -3.10 -8.67
C PHE A 14 17.17 -3.50 -9.73
N PRO A 15 16.90 -4.57 -10.51
CA PRO A 15 17.75 -4.96 -11.64
C PRO A 15 17.93 -3.85 -12.68
N GLU A 16 19.02 -3.90 -13.45
CA GLU A 16 19.36 -2.88 -14.45
C GLU A 16 18.36 -2.74 -15.61
N ASP A 17 17.60 -3.80 -15.89
CA ASP A 17 16.53 -3.85 -16.90
C ASP A 17 15.14 -3.47 -16.33
N ASP A 18 15.04 -3.19 -15.03
CA ASP A 18 13.78 -2.74 -14.41
C ASP A 18 13.60 -1.23 -14.55
N LEU A 19 12.41 -0.81 -14.98
CA LEU A 19 12.02 0.60 -15.06
C LEU A 19 12.12 1.36 -13.73
N ARG A 20 12.23 0.64 -12.60
CA ARG A 20 12.32 1.19 -11.25
C ARG A 20 13.75 1.39 -10.75
N LYS A 21 14.78 1.03 -11.52
CA LYS A 21 16.18 1.03 -11.06
C LYS A 21 16.68 2.33 -10.44
N ASP A 22 16.20 3.47 -10.91
CA ASP A 22 16.62 4.77 -10.40
C ASP A 22 15.78 5.26 -9.21
N LEU A 23 14.66 4.60 -8.90
CA LEU A 23 13.82 4.99 -7.75
C LEU A 23 14.56 5.09 -6.42
N PRO A 24 15.43 4.15 -6.03
CA PRO A 24 16.12 4.25 -4.73
C PRO A 24 17.02 5.49 -4.61
N LYS A 25 17.40 6.10 -5.74
CA LYS A 25 18.19 7.34 -5.79
C LYS A 25 17.33 8.57 -5.53
N GLU A 26 16.04 8.48 -5.80
CA GLU A 26 15.09 9.58 -5.65
C GLU A 26 14.76 9.87 -4.18
N ASN A 27 14.78 11.14 -3.79
CA ASN A 27 14.44 11.56 -2.43
C ASN A 27 12.98 11.24 -2.07
N TRP A 28 12.05 11.47 -3.01
CA TRP A 28 10.63 11.18 -2.79
C TRP A 28 10.37 9.70 -2.50
N PHE A 29 11.19 8.79 -3.04
CA PHE A 29 11.06 7.36 -2.79
C PHE A 29 11.44 7.04 -1.34
N LYS A 30 12.56 7.58 -0.85
CA LYS A 30 12.99 7.44 0.55
C LYS A 30 11.97 8.04 1.52
N ASP A 31 11.45 9.22 1.20
CA ASP A 31 10.39 9.86 2.00
C ASP A 31 9.11 9.03 2.00
N SER A 32 8.74 8.44 0.87
CA SER A 32 7.60 7.53 0.77
C SER A 32 7.80 6.27 1.61
N LEU A 33 9.01 5.69 1.63
CA LEU A 33 9.32 4.56 2.51
C LEU A 33 9.15 4.93 3.99
N ASN A 34 9.61 6.12 4.39
CA ASN A 34 9.41 6.60 5.77
C ASN A 34 7.93 6.71 6.14
N LYS A 35 7.07 7.17 5.22
CA LYS A 35 5.61 7.18 5.42
C LYS A 35 5.03 5.77 5.49
N VAL A 36 5.48 4.85 4.63
CA VAL A 36 5.06 3.44 4.65
C VAL A 36 5.39 2.77 5.98
N GLU A 37 6.56 3.06 6.56
CA GLU A 37 6.91 2.53 7.88
C GLU A 37 5.94 2.98 8.97
N LYS A 38 5.48 4.23 8.94
CA LYS A 38 4.44 4.72 9.86
C LYS A 38 3.10 3.98 9.68
N LEU A 39 2.74 3.65 8.43
CA LEU A 39 1.53 2.89 8.10
C LEU A 39 1.55 1.45 8.65
N ARG A 40 2.73 0.88 8.96
CA ARG A 40 2.82 -0.48 9.54
C ARG A 40 2.10 -0.60 10.87
N SER A 41 1.93 0.49 11.63
CA SER A 41 1.15 0.52 12.88
C SER A 41 -0.32 0.10 12.69
N LEU A 42 -0.85 0.23 11.46
CA LEU A 42 -2.20 -0.17 11.09
C LEU A 42 -2.29 -1.64 10.64
N ILE A 43 -1.19 -2.39 10.53
CA ILE A 43 -1.26 -3.81 10.16
C ILE A 43 -2.00 -4.61 11.25
N ARG A 44 -2.80 -5.58 10.83
CA ARG A 44 -3.49 -6.56 11.70
C ARG A 44 -3.39 -7.95 11.07
N LEU A 45 -3.73 -9.01 11.82
CA LEU A 45 -3.61 -10.40 11.37
C LEU A 45 -4.23 -10.64 9.98
N ASN A 46 -5.37 -10.00 9.69
CA ASN A 46 -6.12 -10.14 8.43
C ASN A 46 -6.10 -8.84 7.59
N ARG A 47 -5.04 -8.02 7.75
CA ARG A 47 -4.93 -6.71 7.10
C ARG A 47 -3.47 -6.34 6.80
N SER A 48 -3.04 -6.55 5.56
CA SER A 48 -1.73 -6.15 5.05
C SER A 48 -1.68 -4.68 4.61
N LEU A 49 -0.48 -4.15 4.35
CA LEU A 49 -0.30 -2.78 3.83
C LEU A 49 -1.00 -2.55 2.48
N ALA A 50 -0.95 -3.55 1.59
CA ALA A 50 -1.64 -3.48 0.31
C ALA A 50 -3.16 -3.36 0.51
N GLN A 51 -3.72 -4.14 1.45
CA GLN A 51 -5.13 -4.06 1.81
C GLN A 51 -5.49 -2.73 2.48
N ILE A 52 -4.63 -2.17 3.32
CA ILE A 52 -4.84 -0.82 3.90
C ILE A 52 -4.93 0.23 2.78
N ALA A 53 -4.03 0.16 1.80
CA ALA A 53 -4.05 1.08 0.65
C ALA A 53 -5.35 0.96 -0.16
N LEU A 54 -5.80 -0.26 -0.46
CA LEU A 54 -7.05 -0.49 -1.18
C LEU A 54 -8.26 0.01 -0.39
N ARG A 55 -8.32 -0.30 0.91
CA ARG A 55 -9.38 0.16 1.81
C ARG A 55 -9.41 1.69 1.90
N TYR A 56 -8.26 2.36 1.97
CA TYR A 56 -8.19 3.81 2.02
C TYR A 56 -8.79 4.46 0.77
N VAL A 57 -8.44 3.97 -0.42
CA VAL A 57 -9.00 4.49 -1.69
C VAL A 57 -10.52 4.23 -1.76
N LEU A 58 -10.97 3.03 -1.38
CA LEU A 58 -12.39 2.66 -1.36
C LEU A 58 -13.22 3.33 -0.25
N SER A 59 -12.57 3.90 0.77
CA SER A 59 -13.24 4.69 1.82
C SER A 59 -13.66 6.08 1.32
N HIS A 60 -13.13 6.54 0.19
CA HIS A 60 -13.51 7.84 -0.36
C HIS A 60 -14.91 7.77 -1.01
N PRO A 61 -15.84 8.71 -0.72
CA PRO A 61 -17.24 8.60 -1.16
C PRO A 61 -17.44 8.61 -2.68
N ALA A 62 -16.52 9.22 -3.43
CA ALA A 62 -16.56 9.23 -4.90
C ALA A 62 -15.99 7.94 -5.55
N VAL A 63 -15.38 7.04 -4.78
CA VAL A 63 -14.76 5.81 -5.31
C VAL A 63 -15.70 4.63 -5.12
N SER A 64 -16.15 4.06 -6.24
CA SER A 64 -17.01 2.86 -6.23
C SER A 64 -16.23 1.55 -6.38
N VAL A 65 -15.08 1.57 -7.07
CA VAL A 65 -14.30 0.37 -7.38
C VAL A 65 -12.80 0.67 -7.37
N ALA A 66 -12.00 -0.28 -6.90
CA ALA A 66 -10.55 -0.30 -7.05
C ALA A 66 -10.16 -1.53 -7.87
N ILE A 67 -9.25 -1.36 -8.83
CA ILE A 67 -8.83 -2.42 -9.76
C ILE A 67 -7.34 -2.71 -9.53
N PRO A 68 -6.98 -3.48 -8.48
CA PRO A 68 -5.58 -3.79 -8.21
C PRO A 68 -5.02 -4.80 -9.21
N GLY A 69 -3.78 -4.57 -9.64
CA GLY A 69 -3.04 -5.53 -10.45
C GLY A 69 -2.65 -6.79 -9.66
N ALA A 70 -2.60 -7.93 -10.35
CA ALA A 70 -2.12 -9.20 -9.82
C ALA A 70 -1.40 -9.98 -10.91
N LYS A 71 -0.32 -10.69 -10.55
CA LYS A 71 0.45 -11.58 -11.43
C LYS A 71 0.15 -13.06 -11.19
N ASN A 72 -0.49 -13.40 -10.07
CA ASN A 72 -0.84 -14.77 -9.69
C ASN A 72 -2.10 -14.80 -8.81
N SER A 73 -2.66 -15.99 -8.63
CA SER A 73 -3.88 -16.24 -7.85
C SER A 73 -3.78 -15.73 -6.41
N ASN A 74 -2.65 -15.93 -5.75
CA ASN A 74 -2.46 -15.51 -4.35
C ASN A 74 -2.60 -13.99 -4.20
N GLN A 75 -2.12 -13.22 -5.18
CA GLN A 75 -2.31 -11.76 -5.17
C GLN A 75 -3.77 -11.36 -5.38
N VAL A 76 -4.54 -12.11 -6.19
CA VAL A 76 -5.97 -11.89 -6.36
C VAL A 76 -6.72 -12.14 -5.06
N GLU A 77 -6.39 -13.24 -4.38
CA GLU A 77 -6.97 -13.61 -3.09
C GLU A 77 -6.63 -12.59 -1.99
N GLU A 78 -5.36 -12.19 -1.88
CA GLU A 78 -4.93 -11.13 -0.97
C GLU A 78 -5.66 -9.81 -1.24
N ASN A 79 -5.75 -9.37 -2.50
CA ASN A 79 -6.38 -8.10 -2.87
C ASN A 79 -7.90 -8.07 -2.56
N SER A 80 -8.58 -9.21 -2.64
CA SER A 80 -10.04 -9.31 -2.51
C SER A 80 -10.50 -9.70 -1.10
N SER A 81 -9.62 -10.29 -0.29
CA SER A 81 -9.96 -10.76 1.05
C SER A 81 -10.26 -9.61 2.03
N HIS A 82 -11.20 -9.87 2.94
CA HIS A 82 -11.54 -9.00 4.08
C HIS A 82 -12.00 -7.56 3.72
N LEU A 83 -12.60 -7.34 2.54
CA LEU A 83 -13.17 -6.05 2.12
C LEU A 83 -14.59 -5.79 2.66
N THR A 84 -14.83 -6.07 3.94
CA THR A 84 -16.12 -5.81 4.60
C THR A 84 -16.16 -4.39 5.17
N ARG A 85 -17.26 -3.66 4.97
CA ARG A 85 -17.45 -2.32 5.55
C ARG A 85 -17.75 -2.41 7.06
N PRO A 86 -17.27 -1.44 7.88
CA PRO A 86 -16.41 -0.31 7.50
C PRO A 86 -14.99 -0.75 7.15
N LEU A 87 -14.42 -0.19 6.07
CA LEU A 87 -13.13 -0.64 5.51
C LEU A 87 -11.93 -0.20 6.37
N LEU A 88 -11.96 1.06 6.82
CA LEU A 88 -11.08 1.66 7.82
C LEU A 88 -11.94 2.46 8.80
N LEU A 89 -11.44 2.61 10.03
CA LEU A 89 -12.06 3.49 11.03
C LEU A 89 -11.72 4.96 10.74
N ASP A 90 -12.55 5.89 11.20
CA ASP A 90 -12.34 7.33 10.97
C ASP A 90 -10.99 7.83 11.51
N ASN A 91 -10.58 7.35 12.69
CA ASN A 91 -9.29 7.68 13.28
C ASN A 91 -8.10 7.12 12.46
N GLU A 92 -8.27 5.99 11.78
CA GLU A 92 -7.25 5.44 10.87
C GLU A 92 -7.14 6.28 9.59
N ILE A 93 -8.28 6.73 9.05
CA ILE A 93 -8.32 7.64 7.89
C ILE A 93 -7.67 8.98 8.24
N GLU A 94 -7.98 9.53 9.41
CA GLU A 94 -7.40 10.78 9.90
C GLU A 94 -5.89 10.65 10.14
N PHE A 95 -5.44 9.53 10.73
CA PHE A 95 -4.02 9.22 10.84
C PHE A 95 -3.33 9.22 9.46
N ILE A 96 -3.90 8.53 8.46
CA ILE A 96 -3.33 8.45 7.10
C ILE A 96 -3.24 9.83 6.45
N LYS A 97 -4.26 10.69 6.63
CA LYS A 97 -4.29 12.06 6.07
C LYS A 97 -3.20 12.98 6.64
N ASN A 98 -2.72 12.69 7.84
CA ASN A 98 -1.75 13.51 8.57
C ASN A 98 -0.29 13.02 8.43
N LEU A 99 -0.01 12.07 7.53
CA LEU A 99 1.33 11.53 7.24
C LEU A 99 2.15 12.35 6.24
#